data_AF-A0A7C1N8G0-F1
#
_entry.id   AF-A0A7C1N8G0-F1
#
_cell.length_a   1.000
_cell.length_b   1.000
_cell.length_c   1.000
_cell.angle_alpha   90.00
_cell.angle_beta   90.00
_cell.angle_gamma   90.00
#
_symmetry.space_group_name_H-M   'P 1'
#
loop_
_entity.id
_entity.type
_entity.pdbx_description
1 polymer ?
#
loop_
_entity_poly.entity_id
_entity_poly.type
_entity_poly.pdbx_seq_one_letter_code
_entity_poly.pdbx_strand_id
1 'polypeptide(L)'
;MPSNATHAGIFIDENTVFESQWRVERNNVWDHYEGVDFLVGRWKGMTDEKFDRAWAEIQKLEGKFYPVPRLLLFMLFPMAVQLITPMKYLGLGYFAPLVCSEKTGKFFHIAKFSVFDEYLGMMPARIAQIIRRDKDVEIIHDKAPLRRLK
;
A
#
# COMPACT_ATOMS: atom_id res chain seq x y z
N MET A 1 19.69 -1.97 -0.87
CA MET A 1 19.70 -0.81 -1.80
C MET A 1 18.62 0.17 -1.35
N PRO A 2 18.90 1.49 -1.39
CA PRO A 2 17.86 2.50 -1.25
C PRO A 2 16.82 2.31 -2.37
N SER A 3 15.55 2.59 -2.07
CA SER A 3 14.45 2.46 -3.03
C SER A 3 13.92 3.83 -3.37
N ASN A 4 13.75 4.10 -4.68
CA ASN A 4 13.17 5.35 -5.20
C ASN A 4 11.63 5.27 -5.32
N ALA A 5 11.00 4.24 -4.76
CA ALA A 5 9.55 4.10 -4.80
C ALA A 5 8.87 5.24 -4.02
N THR A 6 8.02 5.98 -4.71
CA THR A 6 7.29 7.14 -4.17
C THR A 6 5.81 6.84 -3.90
N HIS A 7 5.31 5.70 -4.38
CA HIS A 7 3.90 5.31 -4.26
C HIS A 7 3.72 3.79 -4.14
N ALA A 8 2.57 3.37 -3.64
CA ALA A 8 2.21 1.96 -3.51
C ALA A 8 0.70 1.75 -3.67
N GLY A 9 0.32 0.64 -4.30
CA GLY A 9 -1.06 0.22 -4.50
C GLY A 9 -1.20 -1.28 -4.36
N ILE A 10 -2.46 -1.74 -4.41
CA ILE A 10 -2.81 -3.18 -4.36
C ILE A 10 -3.52 -3.51 -5.66
N PHE A 11 -3.05 -4.52 -6.39
CA PHE A 11 -3.84 -5.10 -7.48
C PHE A 11 -5.07 -5.78 -6.88
N ILE A 12 -6.25 -5.37 -7.32
CA ILE A 12 -7.52 -6.00 -6.95
C ILE A 12 -8.03 -6.89 -8.09
N ASP A 13 -7.61 -6.58 -9.31
CA ASP A 13 -7.75 -7.47 -10.44
C ASP A 13 -6.57 -7.36 -11.43
N GLU A 14 -6.72 -7.96 -12.61
CA GLU A 14 -5.70 -7.97 -13.67
C GLU A 14 -5.41 -6.62 -14.29
N ASN A 15 -6.34 -5.68 -14.19
CA ASN A 15 -6.21 -4.37 -14.80
C ASN A 15 -6.30 -3.27 -13.75
N THR A 16 -6.79 -3.58 -12.55
CA THR A 16 -7.15 -2.56 -11.57
C THR A 16 -6.23 -2.59 -10.36
N VAL A 17 -5.63 -1.43 -10.10
CA VAL A 17 -4.95 -1.14 -8.83
C VAL A 17 -5.84 -0.26 -7.96
N PHE A 18 -5.99 -0.66 -6.70
CA PHE A 18 -6.62 0.15 -5.67
C PHE A 18 -5.54 0.95 -4.95
N GLU A 19 -5.57 2.27 -5.10
CA GLU A 19 -4.50 3.16 -4.64
C GLU A 19 -5.03 4.40 -3.92
N SER A 20 -4.13 5.15 -3.29
CA SER A 20 -4.48 6.39 -2.60
C SER A 20 -3.69 7.51 -3.26
N GLN A 21 -4.31 8.25 -4.17
CA GLN A 21 -3.73 9.41 -4.85
C GLN A 21 -4.23 10.71 -4.22
N TRP A 22 -5.02 11.53 -4.93
CA TRP A 22 -5.80 12.61 -4.33
C TRP A 22 -7.04 12.09 -3.60
N ARG A 23 -7.57 10.97 -4.09
CA ARG A 23 -8.60 10.17 -3.43
C ARG A 23 -8.16 8.72 -3.41
N VAL A 24 -8.80 7.93 -2.56
CA VAL A 24 -8.69 6.48 -2.63
C VAL A 24 -9.60 5.99 -3.74
N GLU A 25 -9.03 5.38 -4.77
CA GLU A 25 -9.76 5.02 -5.98
C GLU A 25 -9.17 3.78 -6.67
N ARG A 26 -9.88 3.33 -7.69
CA ARG A 26 -9.54 2.22 -8.56
C ARG A 26 -9.07 2.78 -9.90
N ASN A 27 -7.86 2.46 -10.30
CA ASN A 27 -7.30 2.93 -11.56
C ASN A 27 -6.89 1.74 -12.43
N ASN A 28 -7.07 1.89 -13.74
CA ASN A 28 -6.48 0.95 -14.69
C ASN A 28 -4.96 1.11 -14.64
N VAL A 29 -4.25 0.07 -14.25
CA VAL A 29 -2.80 0.11 -14.04
C VAL A 29 -2.02 0.28 -15.34
N TRP A 30 -2.54 -0.23 -16.46
CA TRP A 30 -1.85 -0.19 -17.75
C TRP A 30 -1.93 1.18 -18.40
N ASP A 31 -3.08 1.84 -18.25
CA ASP A 31 -3.27 3.20 -18.75
C ASP A 31 -2.59 4.21 -17.81
N HIS A 32 -2.72 4.01 -16.50
CA HIS A 32 -2.25 4.97 -15.49
C HIS A 32 -0.73 4.98 -15.31
N TYR A 33 -0.06 3.85 -15.53
CA TYR A 33 1.39 3.70 -15.35
C TYR A 33 2.13 3.45 -16.69
N GLU A 34 1.53 3.81 -17.82
CA GLU A 34 2.23 3.74 -19.11
C GLU A 34 3.50 4.61 -19.10
N GLY A 35 4.64 4.01 -19.45
CA GLY A 35 5.94 4.70 -19.44
C GLY A 35 6.52 4.96 -18.05
N VAL A 36 5.90 4.44 -16.98
CA VAL A 36 6.40 4.56 -15.60
C VAL A 36 7.04 3.25 -15.16
N ASP A 37 8.20 3.33 -14.52
CA ASP A 37 8.83 2.18 -13.89
C ASP A 37 8.10 1.80 -12.59
N PHE A 38 7.57 0.59 -12.50
CA PHE A 38 6.99 0.06 -11.27
C PHE A 38 7.46 -1.36 -10.97
N LEU A 39 7.36 -1.74 -9.69
CA LEU A 39 7.74 -3.04 -9.16
C LEU A 39 6.51 -3.71 -8.58
N VAL A 40 6.17 -4.91 -9.07
CA VAL A 40 5.05 -5.69 -8.51
C VAL A 40 5.58 -6.92 -7.80
N GLY A 41 5.02 -7.20 -6.63
CA GLY A 41 5.30 -8.39 -5.85
C GLY A 41 4.01 -9.11 -5.49
N ARG A 42 4.03 -10.45 -5.54
CA ARG A 42 2.95 -11.32 -5.07
C ARG A 42 3.39 -12.09 -3.84
N TRP A 43 2.65 -11.94 -2.76
CA TRP A 43 2.81 -12.81 -1.61
C TRP A 43 2.23 -14.20 -1.88
N LYS A 44 3.06 -15.24 -1.77
CA LYS A 44 2.69 -16.66 -1.99
C LYS A 44 1.62 -17.17 -1.02
N GLY A 45 1.54 -16.57 0.17
CA GLY A 45 0.60 -16.97 1.22
C GLY A 45 -0.79 -16.33 1.10
N MET A 46 -1.05 -15.55 0.04
CA MET A 46 -2.37 -14.95 -0.20
C MET A 46 -3.38 -16.02 -0.62
N THR A 47 -4.51 -16.08 0.10
CA THR A 47 -5.67 -16.93 -0.22
C THR A 47 -6.89 -16.04 -0.44
N ASP A 48 -7.91 -16.54 -1.12
CA ASP A 48 -9.16 -15.80 -1.37
C ASP A 48 -9.78 -15.31 -0.05
N GLU A 49 -9.84 -16.17 0.97
CA GLU A 49 -10.36 -15.80 2.29
C GLU A 49 -9.58 -14.64 2.95
N LYS A 50 -8.24 -14.65 2.82
CA LYS A 50 -7.39 -13.57 3.36
C LYS A 50 -7.59 -12.28 2.58
N PHE A 51 -7.69 -12.40 1.26
CA PHE A 51 -7.97 -11.28 0.37
C PHE A 51 -9.32 -10.66 0.70
N ASP A 52 -10.40 -11.44 0.74
CA ASP A 52 -11.75 -10.97 1.02
C ASP A 52 -11.84 -10.28 2.36
N ARG A 53 -11.20 -10.85 3.38
CA ARG A 53 -11.13 -10.24 4.72
C ARG A 53 -10.43 -8.89 4.71
N ALA A 54 -9.29 -8.78 4.02
CA ALA A 54 -8.56 -7.54 3.90
C ALA A 54 -9.32 -6.51 3.04
N TRP A 55 -9.90 -6.96 1.93
CA TRP A 55 -10.66 -6.16 0.99
C TRP A 55 -11.92 -5.59 1.63
N ALA A 56 -12.67 -6.38 2.40
CA ALA A 56 -13.86 -5.95 3.14
C ALA A 56 -13.62 -4.68 3.98
N GLU A 57 -12.43 -4.55 4.57
CA GLU A 57 -12.04 -3.40 5.36
C GLU A 57 -11.44 -2.25 4.54
N ILE A 58 -10.65 -2.58 3.51
CA ILE A 58 -9.90 -1.60 2.74
C ILE A 58 -10.78 -0.88 1.72
N GLN A 59 -11.77 -1.56 1.12
CA GLN A 59 -12.70 -0.95 0.17
C GLN A 59 -13.54 0.18 0.80
N LYS A 60 -13.78 0.15 2.12
CA LYS A 60 -14.48 1.22 2.87
C LYS A 60 -13.75 2.58 2.83
N LEU A 61 -12.52 2.60 2.33
CA LEU A 61 -11.74 3.82 2.16
C LEU A 61 -11.99 4.50 0.82
N GLU A 62 -12.61 3.82 -0.14
CA GLU A 62 -12.89 4.35 -1.49
C GLU A 62 -13.62 5.70 -1.43
N GLY A 63 -13.20 6.63 -2.28
CA GLY A 63 -13.69 8.00 -2.36
C GLY A 63 -13.16 8.96 -1.30
N LYS A 64 -12.53 8.47 -0.21
CA LYS A 64 -11.95 9.33 0.83
C LYS A 64 -10.78 10.14 0.27
N PHE A 65 -10.69 11.40 0.68
CA PHE A 65 -9.61 12.30 0.29
C PHE A 65 -8.28 11.92 0.93
N TYR A 66 -7.19 12.10 0.20
CA TYR A 66 -5.85 11.89 0.73
C TYR A 66 -5.54 12.83 1.90
N PRO A 67 -4.77 12.40 2.91
CA PRO A 67 -4.36 13.28 4.00
C PRO A 67 -3.28 14.26 3.52
N VAL A 68 -3.66 15.27 2.74
CA VAL A 68 -2.72 16.28 2.18
C VAL A 68 -1.81 16.91 3.25
N PRO A 69 -2.28 17.25 4.47
CA PRO A 69 -1.38 17.75 5.51
C PRO A 69 -0.28 16.75 5.92
N ARG A 70 -0.56 15.43 5.88
CA ARG A 70 0.45 14.39 6.18
C ARG A 70 1.46 14.26 5.05
N LEU A 71 1.03 14.43 3.80
CA LEU A 71 1.94 14.46 2.65
C LEU A 71 2.95 15.61 2.76
N LEU A 72 2.48 16.81 3.09
CA LEU A 72 3.34 17.98 3.32
C LEU A 72 4.32 17.74 4.47
N LEU A 73 3.85 17.14 5.57
CA LEU A 73 4.69 16.78 6.71
C LEU A 73 5.82 15.81 6.30
N PHE A 74 5.54 14.82 5.44
CA PHE A 74 6.54 13.85 4.97
C PHE A 74 7.57 14.45 4.03
N MET A 75 7.16 15.36 3.16
CA MET A 75 8.07 16.03 2.24
C MET A 75 8.99 17.01 2.95
N LEU A 76 8.45 17.79 3.90
CA LEU A 76 9.21 18.83 4.60
C LEU A 76 10.03 18.27 5.77
N PHE A 77 9.52 17.22 6.43
CA PHE A 77 10.15 16.63 7.62
C PHE A 77 10.11 15.10 7.56
N PRO A 78 10.98 14.44 6.76
CA PRO A 78 10.98 12.97 6.62
C PRO A 78 11.10 12.22 7.95
N MET A 79 11.79 12.79 8.94
CA MET A 79 11.91 12.22 10.30
C MET A 79 10.61 12.33 11.11
N ALA A 80 9.72 13.29 10.80
CA ALA A 80 8.44 13.44 11.47
C ALA A 80 7.47 12.29 11.18
N VAL A 81 7.74 11.46 10.16
CA VAL A 81 7.04 10.18 9.94
C VAL A 81 7.08 9.30 11.20
N GLN A 82 8.21 9.28 11.91
CA GLN A 82 8.40 8.47 13.12
C GLN A 82 7.53 8.92 14.29
N LEU A 83 7.07 10.17 14.26
CA LEU A 83 6.23 10.75 15.31
C LEU A 83 4.75 10.39 15.12
N ILE A 84 4.34 9.84 13.96
CA ILE A 84 2.95 9.48 13.70
C ILE A 84 2.44 8.43 14.68
N THR A 85 3.20 7.34 14.82
CA THR A 85 2.83 6.21 15.67
C THR A 85 2.57 6.70 17.11
N PRO A 86 3.49 7.40 17.79
CA PRO A 86 3.23 7.92 19.14
C PRO A 86 2.11 8.97 19.18
N MET A 87 2.00 9.89 18.22
CA MET A 87 0.91 10.89 18.20
C MET A 87 -0.49 10.25 18.13
N LYS A 88 -0.62 9.11 17.43
CA LYS A 88 -1.86 8.33 17.42
C LYS A 88 -2.15 7.70 18.79
N TYR A 89 -1.15 7.09 19.43
CA TYR A 89 -1.31 6.51 20.77
C TYR A 89 -1.65 7.55 21.83
N LEU A 90 -1.19 8.79 21.65
CA LEU A 90 -1.51 9.92 22.52
C LEU A 90 -2.87 10.60 22.21
N GLY A 91 -3.66 10.05 21.27
CA GLY A 91 -4.96 10.62 20.92
C GLY A 91 -4.89 11.96 20.16
N LEU A 92 -3.69 12.42 19.80
CA LEU A 92 -3.43 13.64 19.03
C LEU A 92 -3.50 13.39 17.52
N GLY A 93 -4.20 12.32 17.10
CA GLY A 93 -4.28 11.83 15.74
C GLY A 93 -4.98 12.80 14.79
N TYR A 94 -4.27 13.84 14.37
CA TYR A 94 -4.72 14.81 13.39
C TYR A 94 -4.84 14.10 12.02
N PHE A 95 -6.10 13.92 11.58
CA PHE A 95 -6.56 13.53 10.24
C PHE A 95 -6.20 12.12 9.71
N ALA A 96 -7.16 11.20 9.82
CA ALA A 96 -7.30 10.07 8.90
C ALA A 96 -7.65 10.60 7.49
N PRO A 97 -7.08 10.07 6.38
CA PRO A 97 -6.86 8.64 6.14
C PRO A 97 -5.41 8.16 6.01
N LEU A 98 -5.25 6.87 5.73
CA LEU A 98 -3.98 6.19 5.49
C LEU A 98 -3.37 6.69 4.18
N VAL A 99 -2.06 6.97 4.18
CA VAL A 99 -1.34 7.22 2.92
C VAL A 99 -1.22 5.94 2.10
N CYS A 100 -0.78 6.04 0.84
CA CYS A 100 -0.75 4.92 -0.11
C CYS A 100 -0.08 3.64 0.44
N SER A 101 1.09 3.79 1.07
CA SER A 101 1.84 2.69 1.69
C SER A 101 1.23 2.19 2.99
N GLU A 102 0.65 3.06 3.81
CA GLU A 102 -0.04 2.63 5.04
C GLU A 102 -1.33 1.86 4.71
N LYS A 103 -2.04 2.25 3.65
CA LYS A 103 -3.21 1.51 3.15
C LYS A 103 -2.80 0.12 2.69
N THR A 104 -1.75 0.07 1.88
CA THR A 104 -1.17 -1.20 1.38
C THR A 104 -0.70 -2.07 2.54
N GLY A 105 -0.01 -1.48 3.52
CA GLY A 105 0.43 -2.19 4.71
C GLY A 105 -0.73 -2.70 5.57
N LYS A 106 -1.80 -1.90 5.77
CA LYS A 106 -3.00 -2.32 6.50
C LYS A 106 -3.66 -3.52 5.82
N PHE A 107 -3.74 -3.53 4.49
CA PHE A 107 -4.28 -4.66 3.74
C PHE A 107 -3.52 -5.95 4.05
N PHE A 108 -2.20 -5.95 3.92
CA PHE A 108 -1.38 -7.13 4.19
C PHE A 108 -1.32 -7.52 5.67
N HIS A 109 -1.44 -6.54 6.57
CA HIS A 109 -1.59 -6.78 8.01
C HIS A 109 -2.87 -7.58 8.31
N ILE A 110 -4.01 -7.18 7.74
CA ILE A 110 -5.29 -7.89 7.91
C ILE A 110 -5.22 -9.27 7.26
N ALA A 111 -4.56 -9.39 6.10
CA ALA A 111 -4.30 -10.66 5.42
C ALA A 111 -3.32 -11.58 6.18
N LYS A 112 -2.78 -11.14 7.32
CA LYS A 112 -1.86 -11.88 8.19
C LYS A 112 -0.51 -12.19 7.53
N PHE A 113 -0.01 -11.29 6.68
CA PHE A 113 1.38 -11.36 6.26
C PHE A 113 2.27 -10.78 7.38
N SER A 114 3.05 -11.64 8.03
CA SER A 114 3.81 -11.32 9.26
C SER A 114 4.77 -10.14 9.14
N VAL A 115 5.27 -9.84 7.94
CA VAL A 115 6.19 -8.71 7.69
C VAL A 115 5.50 -7.34 7.74
N PHE A 116 4.16 -7.36 7.68
CA PHE A 116 3.30 -6.19 7.84
C PHE A 116 2.67 -6.15 9.24
N ASP A 117 3.47 -6.34 10.28
CA ASP A 117 3.08 -6.23 11.69
C ASP A 117 2.72 -4.78 12.10
N GLU A 118 3.50 -3.81 11.60
CA GLU A 118 3.24 -2.38 11.73
C GLU A 118 3.12 -1.74 10.34
N TYR A 119 1.99 -1.08 10.09
CA TYR A 119 1.72 -0.39 8.82
C TYR A 119 1.66 1.12 8.93
N LEU A 120 1.62 1.70 10.14
CA LEU A 120 1.58 3.15 10.33
C LEU A 120 2.98 3.75 10.15
N GLY A 121 3.07 4.91 9.51
CA GLY A 121 4.36 5.50 9.14
C GLY A 121 5.14 4.69 8.09
N MET A 122 4.53 3.65 7.51
CA MET A 122 5.17 2.86 6.46
C MET A 122 5.37 3.73 5.22
N MET A 123 6.59 3.73 4.67
CA MET A 123 6.93 4.41 3.42
C MET A 123 6.87 3.43 2.23
N PRO A 124 6.57 3.89 1.00
CA PRO A 124 6.58 3.02 -0.19
C PRO A 124 7.93 2.32 -0.41
N ALA A 125 9.03 2.96 -0.02
CA ALA A 125 10.36 2.35 -0.02
C ALA A 125 10.44 1.06 0.81
N ARG A 126 9.74 0.96 1.95
CA ARG A 126 9.68 -0.26 2.78
C ARG A 126 8.95 -1.38 2.04
N ILE A 127 7.83 -1.07 1.36
CA ILE A 127 7.09 -2.05 0.55
C ILE A 127 7.97 -2.59 -0.57
N ALA A 128 8.65 -1.71 -1.31
CA ALA A 128 9.57 -2.13 -2.36
C ALA A 128 10.73 -3.00 -1.83
N GLN A 129 11.21 -2.74 -0.61
CA GLN A 129 12.21 -3.60 0.03
C GLN A 129 11.65 -4.97 0.42
N ILE A 130 10.41 -5.03 0.94
CA ILE A 130 9.72 -6.30 1.22
C ILE A 130 9.59 -7.10 -0.07
N ILE A 131 9.12 -6.50 -1.17
CA ILE A 131 8.99 -7.17 -2.46
C ILE A 131 10.33 -7.75 -2.94
N ARG A 132 11.43 -7.01 -2.77
CA ARG A 132 12.76 -7.43 -3.24
C ARG A 132 13.44 -8.49 -2.38
N ARG A 133 13.07 -8.62 -1.11
CA ARG A 133 13.88 -9.36 -0.12
C ARG A 133 13.12 -10.48 0.57
N ASP A 134 11.80 -10.38 0.70
CA ASP A 134 11.04 -11.38 1.41
C ASP A 134 10.93 -12.66 0.59
N LYS A 135 11.32 -13.79 1.18
CA LYS A 135 11.35 -15.12 0.52
C LYS A 135 9.96 -15.60 0.08
N ASP A 136 8.90 -15.11 0.73
CA ASP A 136 7.52 -15.48 0.46
C ASP A 136 6.87 -14.52 -0.55
N VAL A 137 7.62 -13.53 -1.05
CA VAL A 137 7.21 -12.65 -2.14
C VAL A 137 7.90 -13.05 -3.44
N GLU A 138 7.09 -13.20 -4.48
CA GLU A 138 7.53 -13.39 -5.86
C GLU A 138 7.46 -12.05 -6.59
N ILE A 139 8.56 -11.59 -7.19
CA ILE A 139 8.56 -10.41 -8.06
C ILE A 139 7.89 -10.79 -9.39
N ILE A 140 6.92 -10.01 -9.83
CA ILE A 140 6.08 -10.32 -11.00
C ILE A 140 5.95 -9.10 -11.93
N HIS A 141 6.00 -9.31 -13.25
CA HIS A 141 5.41 -8.51 -14.34
C HIS A 141 5.65 -9.31 -15.65
N ASP A 142 4.76 -9.36 -16.64
CA ASP A 142 4.74 -8.36 -17.73
C ASP A 142 3.37 -7.75 -18.06
N LYS A 143 2.32 -8.05 -17.27
CA LYS A 143 1.06 -7.29 -17.11
C LYS A 143 0.14 -7.96 -16.06
N ALA A 144 0.66 -8.12 -14.84
CA ALA A 144 0.14 -8.89 -13.69
C ALA A 144 -1.40 -9.08 -13.56
N PRO A 145 -1.96 -10.29 -13.32
CA PRO A 145 -1.69 -11.20 -12.18
C PRO A 145 -1.61 -12.70 -12.62
N LEU A 146 -1.51 -13.72 -11.71
CA LEU A 146 -1.33 -15.16 -12.09
C LEU A 146 -2.14 -16.20 -11.26
N ARG A 147 -3.28 -15.86 -10.64
CA ARG A 147 -4.32 -16.85 -10.27
C ARG A 147 -5.71 -16.23 -10.41
N ARG A 148 -6.67 -17.02 -10.91
CA ARG A 148 -8.06 -16.63 -11.24
C ARG A 148 -8.72 -15.85 -10.12
N LEU A 149 -8.96 -14.57 -10.35
CA LEU A 149 -10.18 -13.94 -9.84
C LEU A 149 -11.32 -14.61 -10.61
N LYS A 150 -12.19 -15.30 -9.89
CA LYS A 150 -13.41 -15.84 -10.47
C LYS A 150 -14.45 -14.75 -10.60
#